data_AF-A0A1H6E163-F1
#
_entry.id   AF-A0A1H6E163-F1
#
_cell.length_a   1.000
_cell.length_b   1.000
_cell.length_c   1.000
_cell.angle_alpha   90.00
_cell.angle_beta   90.00
_cell.angle_gamma   90.00
#
_symmetry.space_group_name_H-M   'P 1'
#
loop_
_entity.id
_entity.type
_entity.pdbx_description
1 polymer ?
#
loop_
_entity_poly.entity_id
_entity_poly.type
_entity_poly.pdbx_seq_one_letter_code
_entity_poly.pdbx_strand_id
1 'polypeptide(L)'
;MRARPFRRFAHRLAGHLGMTVGELLDRTTSRELAEWQAFERIEGPLGGLRGDVHAAMVCSAIYNANRGKNSRERKPADFLPRWDKPPREPQSPEQMLAAARALQGRLGGELHLADQR
;
A
#
# COMPACT_ATOMS: atom_id res chain seq x y z
N MET A 1 -14.79 7.00 0.62
CA MET A 1 -13.92 7.09 -0.57
C MET A 1 -13.72 5.78 -1.34
N ARG A 2 -13.83 4.59 -0.71
CA ARG A 2 -13.66 3.29 -1.42
C ARG A 2 -14.72 3.05 -2.52
N ALA A 3 -15.97 3.41 -2.27
CA ALA A 3 -17.08 3.23 -3.21
C ALA A 3 -17.32 4.41 -4.19
N ARG A 4 -16.41 5.39 -4.25
CA ARG A 4 -16.58 6.60 -5.09
C ARG A 4 -15.29 6.88 -5.89
N PRO A 5 -15.02 6.13 -6.98
CA PRO A 5 -13.77 6.22 -7.73
C PRO A 5 -13.55 7.63 -8.32
N PHE A 6 -14.61 8.26 -8.85
CA PHE A 6 -14.53 9.62 -9.39
C PHE A 6 -14.11 10.66 -8.33
N ARG A 7 -14.67 10.60 -7.11
CA ARG A 7 -14.27 11.49 -6.01
C ARG A 7 -12.78 11.36 -5.68
N ARG A 8 -12.25 10.13 -5.68
CA ARG A 8 -10.81 9.89 -5.43
C ARG A 8 -9.95 10.48 -6.56
N PHE A 9 -10.37 10.32 -7.81
CA PHE A 9 -9.73 10.96 -8.95
C PHE A 9 -9.73 12.50 -8.81
N ALA A 10 -10.88 13.11 -8.52
CA ALA A 10 -11.01 14.56 -8.36
C ALA A 10 -10.09 15.12 -7.26
N HIS A 11 -9.97 14.44 -6.12
CA HIS A 11 -9.03 14.85 -5.07
C HIS A 11 -7.56 14.79 -5.51
N ARG A 12 -7.17 13.77 -6.30
CA ARG A 12 -5.80 13.67 -6.82
C ARG A 12 -5.51 14.74 -7.87
N LEU A 13 -6.44 14.98 -8.79
CA LEU A 13 -6.30 16.02 -9.81
C LEU A 13 -6.26 17.42 -9.17
N ALA A 14 -7.18 17.71 -8.24
CA ALA A 14 -7.20 18.99 -7.54
C ALA A 14 -5.89 19.26 -6.78
N GLY A 15 -5.38 18.25 -6.06
CA GLY A 15 -4.08 18.34 -5.38
C GLY A 15 -2.89 18.48 -6.35
N HIS A 16 -2.96 17.86 -7.54
CA HIS A 16 -1.95 18.02 -8.58
C HIS A 16 -1.92 19.44 -9.17
N LEU A 17 -3.09 20.07 -9.31
CA LEU A 17 -3.24 21.43 -9.83
C LEU A 17 -3.15 22.52 -8.75
N GLY A 18 -2.94 22.15 -7.48
CA GLY A 18 -2.81 23.09 -6.38
C GLY A 18 -4.09 23.83 -6.00
N MET A 19 -5.25 23.19 -6.18
CA MET A 19 -6.57 23.79 -5.89
C MET A 19 -7.48 22.81 -5.11
N THR A 20 -8.63 23.30 -4.65
CA THR A 20 -9.66 22.49 -3.99
C THR A 20 -10.51 21.73 -5.02
N VAL A 21 -11.23 20.69 -4.57
CA VAL A 21 -12.17 19.95 -5.44
C VAL A 21 -13.36 20.81 -5.87
N GLY A 22 -13.80 21.77 -5.05
CA GLY A 22 -14.88 22.68 -5.42
C GLY A 22 -14.48 23.53 -6.61
N GLU A 23 -13.33 24.20 -6.53
CA GLU A 23 -12.78 25.01 -7.63
C GLU A 23 -12.56 24.20 -8.91
N LEU A 24 -12.06 22.97 -8.78
CA LEU A 24 -11.90 22.06 -9.93
C LEU A 24 -13.24 21.78 -10.62
N LEU A 25 -14.28 21.45 -9.85
CA LEU A 25 -15.59 21.08 -10.41
C LEU A 25 -16.36 22.29 -10.97
N ASP A 26 -16.09 23.50 -10.46
CA ASP A 26 -16.69 24.73 -10.96
C ASP A 26 -16.03 25.21 -12.27
N ARG A 27 -14.73 24.95 -12.45
CA ARG A 27 -13.94 25.50 -13.56
C ARG A 27 -13.61 24.50 -14.66
N THR A 28 -13.83 23.20 -14.43
CA THR A 28 -13.45 22.15 -15.37
C THR A 28 -14.66 21.34 -15.80
N THR A 29 -14.84 21.22 -17.11
CA THR A 29 -15.97 20.51 -17.70
C THR A 29 -15.85 19.00 -17.52
N SER A 30 -16.98 18.29 -17.65
CA SER A 30 -16.98 16.81 -17.60
C SER A 30 -16.11 16.18 -18.69
N ARG A 31 -16.00 16.83 -19.87
CA ARG A 31 -15.13 16.40 -20.97
C ARG A 31 -13.66 16.49 -20.57
N GLU A 32 -13.22 17.64 -20.07
CA GLU A 32 -11.84 17.82 -19.60
C GLU A 32 -11.50 16.87 -18.45
N LEU A 33 -12.43 16.64 -17.52
CA LEU A 33 -12.23 15.65 -16.45
C LEU A 33 -12.10 14.22 -16.99
N ALA A 34 -12.77 13.88 -18.08
CA ALA A 34 -12.61 12.59 -18.74
C ALA A 34 -11.27 12.48 -19.47
N GLU A 35 -10.81 13.56 -20.09
CA GLU A 35 -9.48 13.65 -20.71
C GLU A 35 -8.37 13.51 -19.66
N TRP A 36 -8.49 14.17 -18.51
CA TRP A 36 -7.55 14.00 -17.41
C TRP A 36 -7.50 12.55 -16.88
N GLN A 37 -8.64 11.85 -16.85
CA GLN A 37 -8.67 10.42 -16.50
C GLN A 37 -7.97 9.57 -17.57
N ALA A 38 -8.13 9.90 -18.85
CA ALA A 38 -7.45 9.22 -19.94
C ALA A 38 -5.94 9.45 -19.88
N PHE A 39 -5.53 10.71 -19.68
CA PHE A 39 -4.14 11.11 -19.48
C PHE A 39 -3.50 10.33 -18.33
N GLU A 40 -4.14 10.27 -17.16
CA GLU A 40 -3.61 9.53 -16.00
C GLU A 40 -3.42 8.03 -16.28
N ARG A 41 -4.30 7.42 -17.09
CA ARG A 41 -4.15 6.00 -17.48
C ARG A 41 -2.96 5.75 -18.38
N ILE A 42 -2.58 6.73 -19.21
CA ILE A 42 -1.49 6.61 -20.18
C ILE A 42 -0.16 6.99 -19.53
N GLU A 43 -0.12 8.16 -18.90
CA GLU A 43 1.12 8.74 -18.37
C GLU A 43 1.44 8.23 -16.96
N GLY A 44 0.45 7.69 -16.25
CA GLY A 44 0.57 7.24 -14.87
C GLY A 44 -0.05 8.21 -13.86
N PRO A 45 0.04 7.89 -12.56
CA PRO A 45 -0.77 8.52 -11.53
C PRO A 45 -0.48 10.02 -11.35
N LEU A 46 -1.54 10.78 -11.14
CA LEU A 46 -1.48 12.19 -10.77
C LEU A 46 -1.23 12.36 -9.26
N GLY A 47 -0.69 13.52 -8.89
CA GLY A 47 -0.44 13.90 -7.49
C GLY A 47 0.69 13.08 -6.83
N GLY A 48 0.64 12.97 -5.50
CA GLY A 48 1.73 12.39 -4.70
C GLY A 48 2.03 10.91 -4.95
N LEU A 49 1.09 10.15 -5.53
CA LEU A 49 1.26 8.71 -5.74
C LEU A 49 2.43 8.38 -6.68
N ARG A 50 2.76 9.25 -7.64
CA ARG A 50 3.97 9.07 -8.48
C ARG A 50 5.25 9.10 -7.63
N GLY A 51 5.31 9.98 -6.64
CA GLY A 51 6.43 10.06 -5.70
C GLY A 51 6.59 8.76 -4.90
N ASP A 52 5.49 8.21 -4.41
CA ASP A 52 5.49 6.92 -3.70
C ASP A 52 6.00 5.78 -4.60
N VAL A 53 5.60 5.76 -5.88
CA VAL A 53 6.07 4.76 -6.85
C VAL A 53 7.57 4.88 -7.09
N HIS A 54 8.08 6.09 -7.31
CA HIS A 54 9.52 6.32 -7.50
C HIS A 54 10.32 5.88 -6.27
N ALA A 55 9.87 6.27 -5.07
CA ALA A 55 10.50 5.85 -3.83
C ALA A 55 10.49 4.32 -3.68
N ALA A 56 9.37 3.67 -3.99
CA ALA A 56 9.24 2.22 -3.93
C ALA A 56 10.17 1.50 -4.93
N MET A 57 10.38 2.05 -6.13
CA MET A 57 11.34 1.52 -7.10
C MET A 57 12.77 1.57 -6.55
N VAL A 58 13.17 2.70 -5.96
CA VAL A 58 14.49 2.86 -5.34
C VAL A 58 14.67 1.89 -4.17
N CYS A 59 13.68 1.80 -3.27
CA CYS A 59 13.70 0.86 -2.14
C CYS A 59 13.82 -0.60 -2.60
N SER A 60 13.09 -0.97 -3.66
CA SER A 60 13.14 -2.31 -4.25
C SER A 60 14.52 -2.64 -4.80
N ALA A 61 15.13 -1.70 -5.52
CA ALA A 61 16.48 -1.87 -6.05
C ALA A 61 17.51 -2.05 -4.93
N ILE A 62 17.48 -1.18 -3.91
CA ILE A 62 18.40 -1.24 -2.76
C ILE A 62 18.23 -2.56 -2.01
N TYR A 63 17.00 -2.96 -1.69
CA TYR A 63 16.75 -4.23 -0.99
C TYR A 63 17.25 -5.42 -1.81
N ASN A 64 16.92 -5.47 -3.10
CA ASN A 64 17.29 -6.61 -3.95
C ASN A 64 18.80 -6.70 -4.19
N ALA A 65 19.51 -5.58 -4.23
CA ALA A 65 20.97 -5.55 -4.32
C ALA A 65 21.66 -6.06 -3.03
N ASN A 66 21.03 -5.87 -1.87
CA ASN A 66 21.59 -6.21 -0.57
C ASN A 66 20.96 -7.47 0.08
N ARG A 67 20.06 -8.17 -0.63
CA ARG A 67 19.37 -9.34 -0.06
C ARG A 67 20.32 -10.52 0.11
N GLY A 68 20.15 -11.28 1.19
CA GLY A 68 20.92 -12.51 1.40
C GLY A 68 20.62 -13.58 0.34
N LYS A 69 21.55 -14.54 0.14
CA LYS A 69 21.49 -15.59 -0.89
C LYS A 69 20.16 -16.36 -0.94
N ASN A 70 19.52 -16.56 0.21
CA ASN A 70 18.24 -17.29 0.35
C ASN A 70 17.03 -16.38 0.60
N SER A 71 17.20 -15.06 0.52
CA SER A 71 16.10 -14.09 0.70
C SER A 71 15.34 -13.91 -0.61
N ARG A 72 14.01 -13.89 -0.51
CA ARG A 72 13.13 -13.63 -1.66
C ARG A 72 13.33 -12.21 -2.18
N GLU A 73 13.31 -12.07 -3.49
CA GLU A 73 13.21 -10.79 -4.17
C GLU A 73 11.90 -10.08 -3.77
N ARG A 74 11.96 -8.75 -3.66
CA ARG A 74 10.80 -7.90 -3.42
C ARG A 74 10.57 -6.99 -4.62
N LYS A 75 9.31 -6.82 -5.00
CA LYS A 75 8.90 -5.94 -6.10
C LYS A 75 8.66 -4.52 -5.57
N PRO A 76 8.69 -3.47 -6.40
CA PRO A 76 8.33 -2.11 -5.97
C PRO A 76 6.98 -2.06 -5.25
N ALA A 77 5.99 -2.83 -5.71
CA ALA A 77 4.68 -2.91 -5.07
C ALA A 77 4.70 -3.37 -3.59
N ASP A 78 5.74 -4.08 -3.15
CA ASP A 78 5.91 -4.49 -1.75
C ASP A 78 6.33 -3.32 -0.83
N PHE A 79 6.87 -2.24 -1.41
CA PHE A 79 7.36 -1.05 -0.69
C PHE A 79 6.38 0.13 -0.74
N LEU A 80 5.30 0.03 -1.54
CA LEU A 80 4.28 1.08 -1.59
C LEU A 80 3.50 1.15 -0.25
N PRO A 81 3.44 2.33 0.40
CA PRO A 81 2.65 2.50 1.61
C PRO A 81 1.18 2.23 1.37
N ARG A 82 0.54 1.50 2.30
CA ARG A 82 -0.91 1.34 2.36
C ARG A 82 -1.43 2.15 3.55
N TRP A 83 -2.01 3.31 3.25
CA TRP A 83 -2.53 4.24 4.26
C TRP A 83 -3.90 3.79 4.80
N ASP A 84 -4.80 3.37 3.93
CA ASP A 84 -6.15 2.92 4.28
C ASP A 84 -6.19 1.42 4.63
N LYS A 85 -5.42 1.01 5.65
CA LYS A 85 -5.47 -0.37 6.16
C LYS A 85 -6.72 -0.53 7.05
N PRO A 86 -7.52 -1.60 6.86
CA PRO A 86 -8.53 -1.93 7.86
C PRO A 86 -7.84 -2.11 9.22
N PRO A 87 -8.52 -1.76 10.34
CA PRO A 87 -8.02 -2.09 11.67
C PRO A 87 -7.61 -3.56 11.71
N ARG A 88 -6.40 -3.84 12.21
CA ARG A 88 -5.99 -5.23 12.43
C ARG A 88 -6.88 -5.76 13.55
N GLU A 89 -7.69 -6.78 13.25
CA GLU A 89 -8.44 -7.47 14.30
C GLU A 89 -7.43 -8.00 15.33
N PRO A 90 -7.68 -7.77 16.65
CA PRO A 90 -6.87 -8.37 17.69
C PRO A 90 -6.82 -9.88 17.47
N GLN A 91 -5.62 -10.45 17.46
CA GLN A 91 -5.49 -11.89 17.37
C GLN A 91 -6.04 -12.50 18.67
N SER A 92 -6.84 -13.56 18.58
CA SER A 92 -7.26 -14.30 19.77
C SER A 92 -6.05 -15.00 20.42
N PRO A 93 -6.10 -15.33 21.72
CA PRO A 93 -5.04 -16.10 22.38
C PRO A 93 -4.67 -17.39 21.63
N GLU A 94 -5.65 -18.08 21.04
CA GLU A 94 -5.45 -19.30 20.25
C GLU A 94 -4.69 -19.00 18.94
N GLN A 95 -5.02 -17.90 18.27
CA GLN A 95 -4.32 -17.45 17.06
C GLN A 95 -2.88 -17.03 17.37
N MET A 96 -2.64 -16.43 18.53
CA MET A 96 -1.28 -16.09 18.99
C MET A 96 -0.47 -17.36 19.28
N LEU A 97 -1.05 -18.34 19.98
CA LEU A 97 -0.40 -19.62 20.28
C LEU A 97 -0.10 -20.41 19.00
N ALA A 98 -1.02 -20.44 18.03
CA ALA A 98 -0.81 -21.08 16.75
C ALA A 98 0.33 -20.43 15.95
N ALA A 99 0.38 -19.09 15.94
CA ALA A 99 1.48 -18.35 15.30
C ALA A 99 2.83 -18.62 15.99
N ALA A 100 2.86 -18.68 17.32
CA ALA A 100 4.06 -19.02 18.08
C ALA A 100 4.57 -20.44 17.75
N ARG A 101 3.68 -21.43 17.71
CA ARG A 101 4.02 -22.81 17.32
C ARG A 101 4.56 -22.91 15.89
N ALA A 102 3.97 -22.19 14.94
CA ALA A 102 4.44 -22.16 13.55
C ALA A 102 5.84 -21.53 13.41
N LEU A 103 6.13 -20.49 14.20
CA LEU A 103 7.44 -19.85 14.23
C LEU A 103 8.50 -20.77 14.86
N GLN A 104 8.11 -21.46 15.93
CA GLN A 104 8.97 -22.42 16.63
C GLN A 104 9.44 -23.56 15.71
N GLY A 105 8.54 -24.15 14.92
CA GLY A 105 8.91 -25.20 13.95
C GLY A 105 9.91 -24.74 12.88
N ARG A 106 9.94 -23.44 12.57
CA ARG A 106 10.93 -22.83 11.65
C ARG A 106 12.27 -22.51 12.32
N LEU A 107 12.28 -22.34 13.65
CA LEU A 107 13.46 -21.96 14.43
C LEU A 107 14.09 -23.13 15.20
N GLY A 108 13.45 -24.31 15.21
CA GLY A 108 14.01 -25.54 15.78
C GLY A 108 13.98 -25.64 17.31
N GLY A 109 13.14 -24.84 17.99
CA GLY A 109 12.99 -24.92 19.45
C GLY A 109 11.89 -25.88 19.90
N GLU A 110 11.98 -26.44 21.12
CA GLU A 110 10.90 -27.18 21.79
C GLU A 110 10.24 -26.32 22.89
N LEU A 111 8.91 -26.24 22.90
CA LEU A 111 8.13 -25.57 23.94
C LEU A 111 7.87 -26.61 25.05
N HIS A 112 8.59 -26.49 26.16
CA HIS A 112 8.17 -27.12 27.41
C HIS A 112 7.02 -26.30 28.00
N LEU A 113 5.79 -26.58 27.56
CA LEU A 113 4.62 -26.17 28.31
C LEU A 113 4.49 -27.14 29.47
N ALA A 114 4.93 -26.72 30.65
CA ALA A 114 4.64 -27.42 31.89
C ALA A 114 3.11 -27.46 32.03
N ASP A 115 2.57 -28.65 31.85
CA ASP A 115 1.18 -28.99 32.10
C ASP A 115 0.88 -28.66 33.57
N GLN A 116 0.17 -27.56 33.81
CA GLN A 116 -0.38 -27.26 35.13
C GLN A 116 -1.83 -27.72 35.15
N ARG A 117 -1.99 -28.97 35.61
CA ARG A 117 -3.09 -29.58 36.36
C ARG A 117 -4.53 -29.18 36.03
#